data_AF-A0A847FBH4-F1
#
_entry.id   AF-A0A847FBH4-F1
#
_cell.length_a   1.000
_cell.length_b   1.000
_cell.length_c   1.000
_cell.angle_alpha   90.00
_cell.angle_beta   90.00
_cell.angle_gamma   90.00
#
_symmetry.space_group_name_H-M   'P 1'
#
loop_
_entity.id
_entity.type
_entity.pdbx_description
1 polymer ?
#
loop_
_entity_poly.entity_id
_entity_poly.type
_entity_poly.pdbx_seq_one_letter_code
_entity_poly.pdbx_strand_id
1 'polypeptide(L)'
;MIKIISIAVTGAIAGALAAGVPLFMQLEDSNHHAELLMLDKTALEQEITSLENDLADADNAIISANDDLDDLQGKYDSTASELSTTKEALSIKTNELSTANAQINSLDGDLTNARQEIEGLSSEISSLNNQIYNLENQLENANSEIVSLNTDLDEINAKYPLEDFPDYDTLSVWVKAHVQPIASSLESWFSHALRVQEAGANDGYYVSAFIYVSDGYIFVLNSALVGDMLYAWDPEDSTIYEWWEGGR
;
A
#
# COMPACT_ATOMS: atom_id res chain seq x y z
N MET A 1 -19.91 -78.70 -80.07
CA MET A 1 -21.30 -78.97 -80.50
C MET A 1 -21.42 -79.88 -81.72
N ILE A 2 -20.64 -79.69 -82.79
CA ILE A 2 -20.74 -80.52 -84.03
C ILE A 2 -20.51 -82.04 -83.77
N LYS A 3 -19.67 -82.42 -82.80
CA LYS A 3 -19.40 -83.84 -82.47
C LYS A 3 -20.50 -84.54 -81.66
N ILE A 4 -21.36 -83.82 -80.93
CA ILE A 4 -22.41 -84.44 -80.10
C ILE A 4 -23.66 -84.75 -80.95
N ILE A 5 -23.97 -83.87 -81.91
CA ILE A 5 -25.11 -84.06 -82.83
C ILE A 5 -24.88 -85.25 -83.77
N SER A 6 -23.63 -85.47 -84.22
CA SER A 6 -23.33 -86.58 -85.14
C SER A 6 -23.49 -87.97 -84.49
N ILE A 7 -23.27 -88.08 -83.17
CA ILE A 7 -23.42 -89.33 -82.41
C ILE A 7 -24.90 -89.65 -82.15
N ALA A 8 -25.74 -88.64 -81.88
CA ALA A 8 -27.18 -88.84 -81.70
C ALA A 8 -27.86 -89.35 -82.99
N VAL A 9 -27.46 -88.81 -84.15
CA VAL A 9 -28.02 -89.19 -85.45
C VAL A 9 -27.61 -90.62 -85.85
N THR A 10 -26.37 -91.06 -85.55
CA THR A 10 -25.93 -92.44 -85.91
C THR A 10 -26.50 -93.51 -84.98
N GLY A 11 -26.70 -93.22 -83.70
CA GLY A 11 -27.33 -94.15 -82.75
C GLY A 11 -28.82 -94.41 -83.04
N ALA A 12 -29.56 -93.37 -83.45
CA ALA A 12 -30.98 -93.49 -83.80
C ALA A 12 -31.22 -94.37 -85.04
N ILE A 13 -30.35 -94.31 -86.05
CA ILE A 13 -30.46 -95.12 -87.27
C ILE A 13 -30.23 -96.62 -86.98
N ALA A 14 -29.36 -96.96 -86.01
CA ALA A 14 -29.02 -98.35 -85.69
C ALA A 14 -30.11 -99.07 -84.86
N GLY A 15 -30.87 -98.36 -84.02
CA GLY A 15 -31.99 -98.94 -83.26
C GLY A 15 -33.28 -99.15 -84.08
N ALA A 16 -33.46 -98.38 -85.16
CA ALA A 16 -34.68 -98.35 -85.98
C ALA A 16 -34.94 -99.60 -86.82
N LEU A 17 -33.89 -100.21 -87.37
CA LEU A 17 -33.98 -101.41 -88.21
C LEU A 17 -34.52 -102.64 -87.45
N ALA A 18 -34.43 -102.65 -86.12
CA ALA A 18 -34.83 -103.78 -85.29
C ALA A 18 -36.30 -103.73 -84.79
N ALA A 19 -36.95 -102.56 -84.81
CA ALA A 19 -38.26 -102.35 -84.15
C ALA A 19 -39.44 -102.10 -85.11
N GLY A 20 -39.24 -102.04 -86.42
CA GLY A 20 -40.32 -101.86 -87.40
C GLY A 20 -41.03 -100.50 -87.37
N VAL A 21 -40.52 -99.53 -86.60
CA VAL A 21 -41.03 -98.16 -86.54
C VAL A 21 -40.51 -97.39 -87.77
N PRO A 22 -41.38 -96.72 -88.55
CA PRO A 22 -40.94 -95.94 -89.71
C PRO A 22 -39.92 -94.88 -89.28
N LEU A 23 -38.76 -94.85 -89.95
CA LEU A 23 -37.63 -93.94 -89.68
C LEU A 23 -38.05 -92.47 -89.47
N PHE A 24 -39.14 -92.04 -90.12
CA PHE A 24 -39.70 -90.70 -90.04
C PHE A 24 -40.21 -90.32 -88.63
N MET A 25 -40.87 -91.22 -87.89
CA MET A 25 -41.41 -90.92 -86.56
C MET A 25 -40.30 -90.78 -85.50
N GLN A 26 -39.22 -91.56 -85.60
CA GLN A 26 -38.07 -91.45 -84.70
C GLN A 26 -37.27 -90.17 -84.94
N LEU A 27 -37.21 -89.71 -86.19
CA LEU A 27 -36.64 -88.43 -86.57
C LEU A 27 -37.47 -87.27 -85.98
N GLU A 28 -38.80 -87.37 -86.00
CA GLU A 28 -39.70 -86.35 -85.47
C GLU A 28 -39.61 -86.19 -83.94
N ASP A 29 -39.58 -87.29 -83.19
CA ASP A 29 -39.40 -87.28 -81.72
C ASP A 29 -38.02 -86.75 -81.29
N SER A 30 -36.96 -87.17 -82.01
CA SER A 30 -35.61 -86.64 -81.79
C SER A 30 -35.51 -85.14 -82.11
N ASN A 31 -36.23 -84.67 -83.12
CA ASN A 31 -36.26 -83.25 -83.49
C ASN A 31 -36.98 -82.42 -82.42
N HIS A 32 -38.10 -82.92 -81.88
CA HIS A 32 -38.81 -82.26 -80.77
C HIS A 32 -37.96 -82.22 -79.48
N HIS A 33 -37.25 -83.30 -79.15
CA HIS A 33 -36.33 -83.30 -78.02
C HIS A 33 -35.15 -82.33 -78.21
N ALA A 34 -34.64 -82.21 -79.44
CA ALA A 34 -33.61 -81.23 -79.77
C ALA A 34 -34.11 -79.77 -79.61
N GLU A 35 -35.36 -79.49 -79.99
CA GLU A 35 -35.99 -78.19 -79.76
C GLU A 35 -36.13 -77.84 -78.27
N LEU A 36 -36.54 -78.80 -77.44
CA LEU A 36 -36.62 -78.61 -75.98
C LEU A 36 -35.24 -78.35 -75.34
N LEU A 37 -34.21 -79.10 -75.76
CA LEU A 37 -32.84 -78.85 -75.33
C LEU A 37 -32.32 -77.49 -75.79
N MET A 38 -32.71 -77.01 -76.98
CA MET A 38 -32.38 -75.66 -77.44
C MET A 38 -33.08 -74.58 -76.61
N LEU A 39 -34.32 -74.80 -76.19
CA LEU A 39 -35.06 -73.91 -75.29
C LEU A 39 -34.38 -73.81 -73.91
N ASP A 40 -34.08 -74.95 -73.28
CA ASP A 40 -33.38 -74.99 -71.97
C ASP A 40 -32.00 -74.33 -72.05
N LYS A 41 -31.26 -74.60 -73.13
CA LYS A 41 -29.97 -73.94 -73.38
C LYS A 41 -30.12 -72.41 -73.46
N THR A 42 -31.15 -71.94 -74.15
CA THR A 42 -31.42 -70.50 -74.30
C THR A 42 -31.80 -69.87 -72.95
N ALA A 43 -32.60 -70.56 -72.14
CA ALA A 43 -32.98 -70.08 -70.80
C ALA A 43 -31.77 -70.01 -69.86
N LEU A 44 -30.92 -71.03 -69.85
CA LEU A 44 -29.68 -71.04 -69.08
C LEU A 44 -28.70 -69.95 -69.53
N GLU A 45 -28.59 -69.70 -70.85
CA GLU A 45 -27.78 -68.60 -71.38
C GLU A 45 -28.29 -67.23 -70.89
N GLN A 46 -29.62 -67.03 -70.82
CA GLN A 46 -30.21 -65.81 -70.26
C GLN A 46 -29.95 -65.66 -68.75
N GLU A 47 -30.06 -66.76 -67.99
CA GLU A 47 -29.79 -66.75 -66.55
C GLU A 47 -28.32 -66.44 -66.25
N ILE A 48 -27.39 -67.03 -67.02
CA ILE A 48 -25.96 -66.70 -66.94
C ILE A 48 -25.74 -65.20 -67.20
N THR A 49 -26.34 -64.64 -68.26
CA THR A 49 -26.22 -63.20 -68.54
C THR A 49 -26.79 -62.34 -67.40
N SER A 50 -27.89 -62.75 -66.77
CA SER A 50 -28.44 -62.04 -65.61
C SER A 50 -27.47 -62.06 -64.42
N LEU A 51 -26.94 -63.22 -64.08
CA LEU A 51 -25.98 -63.38 -62.97
C LEU A 51 -24.67 -62.63 -63.22
N GLU A 52 -24.20 -62.58 -64.47
CA GLU A 52 -23.03 -61.77 -64.85
C GLU A 52 -23.27 -60.28 -64.62
N ASN A 53 -24.47 -59.77 -64.92
CA ASN A 53 -24.84 -58.38 -64.63
C ASN A 53 -24.95 -58.12 -63.13
N ASP A 54 -25.63 -59.00 -62.38
CA ASP A 54 -25.76 -58.88 -60.93
C ASP A 54 -24.39 -58.89 -60.23
N LEU A 55 -23.47 -59.73 -60.71
CA LEU A 55 -22.09 -59.78 -60.22
C LEU A 55 -21.35 -58.46 -60.51
N ALA A 56 -21.49 -57.91 -61.71
CA ALA A 56 -20.88 -56.63 -62.07
C ALA A 56 -21.43 -55.46 -61.22
N ASP A 57 -22.73 -55.45 -60.95
CA ASP A 57 -23.36 -54.46 -60.07
C ASP A 57 -22.87 -54.60 -58.62
N ALA A 58 -22.74 -55.83 -58.12
CA ALA A 58 -22.19 -56.11 -56.80
C ALA A 58 -20.71 -55.67 -56.69
N ASP A 59 -19.89 -55.93 -57.70
CA ASP A 59 -18.49 -55.49 -57.74
C ASP A 59 -18.39 -53.95 -57.70
N ASN A 60 -19.23 -53.25 -58.47
CA ASN A 60 -19.29 -51.79 -58.45
C ASN A 60 -19.73 -51.25 -57.08
N ALA A 61 -20.70 -51.89 -56.42
CA ALA A 61 -21.13 -51.51 -55.08
C ALA A 61 -20.02 -51.71 -54.04
N ILE A 62 -19.24 -52.79 -54.15
CA ILE A 62 -18.08 -53.04 -53.29
C ILE A 62 -17.00 -51.97 -53.49
N ILE A 63 -16.72 -51.59 -54.74
CA ILE A 63 -15.76 -50.51 -55.04
C ILE A 63 -16.23 -49.21 -54.38
N SER A 64 -17.48 -48.82 -54.57
CA SER A 64 -18.03 -47.60 -53.96
C SER A 64 -17.99 -47.64 -52.42
N ALA A 65 -18.27 -48.79 -51.81
CA ALA A 65 -18.21 -48.92 -50.36
C ALA A 65 -16.77 -48.85 -49.81
N ASN A 66 -15.78 -49.33 -50.56
CA ASN A 66 -14.37 -49.19 -50.20
C ASN A 66 -13.92 -47.73 -50.31
N ASP A 67 -14.32 -47.02 -51.38
CA ASP A 67 -14.03 -45.59 -51.54
C ASP A 67 -14.61 -44.77 -50.36
N ASP A 68 -15.87 -45.04 -49.97
CA ASP A 68 -16.50 -44.40 -48.82
C ASP A 68 -15.77 -44.70 -47.49
N LEU A 69 -15.25 -45.92 -47.34
CA LEU A 69 -14.51 -46.35 -46.15
C LEU A 69 -13.16 -45.65 -46.06
N ASP A 70 -12.44 -45.52 -47.17
CA ASP A 70 -11.17 -44.77 -47.26
C ASP A 70 -11.39 -43.28 -46.94
N ASP A 71 -12.46 -42.68 -47.47
CA ASP A 71 -12.85 -41.30 -47.18
C ASP A 71 -13.18 -41.10 -45.68
N LEU A 72 -13.89 -42.05 -45.08
CA LEU A 72 -14.24 -42.01 -43.67
C LEU A 72 -13.01 -42.17 -42.77
N GLN A 73 -12.07 -43.05 -43.16
CA GLN A 73 -10.80 -43.23 -42.47
C GLN A 73 -9.97 -41.94 -42.51
N GLY A 74 -9.89 -41.26 -43.66
CA GLY A 74 -9.21 -39.96 -43.77
C GLY A 74 -9.82 -38.88 -42.88
N LYS A 75 -11.17 -38.80 -42.80
CA LYS A 75 -11.88 -37.89 -41.90
C LYS A 75 -11.62 -38.21 -40.42
N TYR A 76 -11.59 -39.49 -40.07
CA TYR A 76 -11.28 -39.96 -38.72
C TYR A 76 -9.87 -39.51 -38.30
N ASP A 77 -8.86 -39.76 -39.15
CA ASP A 77 -7.47 -39.41 -38.86
C ASP A 77 -7.28 -37.89 -38.72
N SER A 78 -7.93 -37.10 -39.59
CA SER A 78 -7.91 -35.63 -39.49
C SER A 78 -8.52 -35.14 -38.18
N THR A 79 -9.70 -35.67 -37.82
CA THR A 79 -10.41 -35.29 -36.58
C THR A 79 -9.60 -35.70 -35.34
N ALA A 80 -8.96 -36.87 -35.36
CA ALA A 80 -8.10 -37.33 -34.27
C ALA A 80 -6.90 -36.40 -34.05
N SER A 81 -6.28 -35.93 -35.15
CA SER A 81 -5.17 -34.96 -35.11
C SER A 81 -5.61 -33.60 -34.55
N GLU A 82 -6.74 -33.07 -35.00
CA GLU A 82 -7.33 -31.82 -34.50
C GLU A 82 -7.67 -31.91 -33.00
N LEU A 83 -8.23 -33.05 -32.57
CA LEU A 83 -8.53 -33.30 -31.16
C LEU A 83 -7.26 -33.33 -30.30
N SER A 84 -6.18 -33.95 -30.79
CA SER A 84 -4.89 -33.96 -30.09
C SER A 84 -4.34 -32.54 -29.91
N THR A 85 -4.32 -31.77 -31.01
CA THR A 85 -3.84 -30.37 -31.01
C THR A 85 -4.67 -29.51 -30.05
N THR A 86 -6.00 -29.69 -30.04
CA THR A 86 -6.90 -28.96 -29.16
C THR A 86 -6.66 -29.30 -27.69
N LYS A 87 -6.41 -30.57 -27.36
CA LYS A 87 -6.07 -31.00 -25.99
C LYS A 87 -4.77 -30.37 -25.50
N GLU A 88 -3.75 -30.32 -26.36
CA GLU A 88 -2.48 -29.67 -26.03
C GLU A 88 -2.65 -28.16 -25.78
N ALA A 89 -3.37 -27.47 -26.67
CA ALA A 89 -3.68 -26.06 -26.51
C ALA A 89 -4.45 -25.78 -25.21
N LEU A 90 -5.44 -26.62 -24.87
CA LEU A 90 -6.19 -26.51 -23.62
C LEU A 90 -5.30 -26.69 -22.38
N SER A 91 -4.36 -27.64 -22.43
CA SER A 91 -3.39 -27.86 -21.35
C SER A 91 -2.49 -26.63 -21.14
N ILE A 92 -1.97 -26.05 -22.23
CA ILE A 92 -1.18 -24.82 -22.18
C ILE A 92 -1.99 -23.68 -21.56
N LYS A 93 -3.22 -23.47 -22.02
CA LYS A 93 -4.10 -22.41 -21.49
C LYS A 93 -4.45 -22.61 -20.02
N THR A 94 -4.60 -23.85 -19.57
CA THR A 94 -4.81 -24.17 -18.15
C THR A 94 -3.61 -23.77 -17.30
N ASN A 95 -2.39 -24.03 -17.79
CA ASN A 95 -1.16 -23.65 -17.09
C ASN A 95 -0.95 -22.12 -17.07
N GLU A 96 -1.23 -21.44 -18.19
CA GLU A 96 -1.20 -19.97 -18.25
C GLU A 96 -2.18 -19.35 -17.25
N LEU A 97 -3.40 -19.87 -17.16
CA LEU A 97 -4.41 -19.41 -16.19
C LEU A 97 -3.95 -19.63 -14.75
N SER A 98 -3.36 -20.79 -14.45
CA SER A 98 -2.81 -21.09 -13.12
C SER A 98 -1.69 -20.12 -12.75
N THR A 99 -0.81 -19.80 -13.70
CA THR A 99 0.29 -18.84 -13.52
C THR A 99 -0.25 -17.43 -13.27
N ALA A 100 -1.22 -16.99 -14.07
CA ALA A 100 -1.86 -15.68 -13.91
C ALA A 100 -2.55 -15.55 -12.54
N ASN A 101 -3.24 -16.59 -12.09
CA ASN A 101 -3.86 -16.62 -10.76
C ASN A 101 -2.82 -16.51 -9.63
N ALA A 102 -1.68 -17.19 -9.76
CA ALA A 102 -0.59 -17.07 -8.79
C ALA A 102 -0.01 -15.65 -8.74
N GLN A 103 0.15 -14.99 -9.90
CA GLN A 103 0.59 -13.61 -9.98
C GLN A 103 -0.40 -12.64 -9.34
N ILE A 104 -1.71 -12.83 -9.57
CA ILE A 104 -2.77 -12.02 -8.94
C ILE A 104 -2.69 -12.13 -7.41
N ASN A 105 -2.55 -13.35 -6.88
CA ASN A 105 -2.43 -13.56 -5.44
C ASN A 105 -1.17 -12.89 -4.84
N SER A 106 -0.05 -12.93 -5.57
CA SER A 106 1.18 -12.24 -5.16
C SER A 106 0.96 -10.72 -5.11
N LEU A 107 0.36 -10.15 -6.16
CA LEU A 107 0.08 -8.72 -6.24
C LEU A 107 -0.91 -8.26 -5.16
N ASP A 108 -1.88 -9.08 -4.79
CA ASP A 108 -2.82 -8.79 -3.70
C ASP A 108 -2.11 -8.76 -2.33
N GLY A 109 -1.13 -9.65 -2.13
CA GLY A 109 -0.23 -9.63 -0.99
C GLY A 109 0.62 -8.37 -0.93
N ASP A 110 1.24 -8.00 -2.05
CA ASP A 110 2.05 -6.78 -2.16
C ASP A 110 1.21 -5.52 -1.92
N LEU A 111 -0.01 -5.47 -2.45
CA LEU A 111 -0.96 -4.38 -2.23
C LEU A 111 -1.35 -4.26 -0.74
N THR A 112 -1.57 -5.38 -0.07
CA THR A 112 -1.89 -5.41 1.36
C THR A 112 -0.72 -4.88 2.19
N ASN A 113 0.51 -5.30 1.89
CA ASN A 113 1.71 -4.81 2.57
C ASN A 113 1.90 -3.30 2.35
N ALA A 114 1.75 -2.83 1.11
CA ALA A 114 1.86 -1.41 0.79
C ALA A 114 0.82 -0.54 1.53
N ARG A 115 -0.41 -1.05 1.70
CA ARG A 115 -1.44 -0.37 2.50
C ARG A 115 -1.04 -0.26 3.98
N GLN A 116 -0.52 -1.32 4.56
CA GLN A 116 -0.04 -1.30 5.95
C GLN A 116 1.13 -0.32 6.15
N GLU A 117 2.06 -0.25 5.18
CA GLU A 117 3.15 0.71 5.20
C GLU A 117 2.64 2.17 5.15
N ILE A 118 1.66 2.46 4.29
CA ILE A 118 1.02 3.78 4.21
C ILE A 118 0.34 4.15 5.54
N GLU A 119 -0.36 3.22 6.18
CA GLU A 119 -1.00 3.45 7.49
C GLU A 119 0.05 3.72 8.59
N GLY A 120 1.16 2.98 8.57
CA GLY A 120 2.30 3.19 9.47
C GLY A 120 2.91 4.59 9.31
N LEU A 121 3.26 4.97 8.08
CA LEU A 121 3.82 6.28 7.75
C LEU A 121 2.86 7.42 8.09
N SER A 122 1.55 7.25 7.86
CA SER A 122 0.54 8.25 8.22
C SER A 122 0.46 8.50 9.73
N SER A 123 0.61 7.43 10.51
CA SER A 123 0.65 7.50 11.98
C SER A 123 1.91 8.20 12.47
N GLU A 124 3.06 7.90 11.87
CA GLU A 124 4.34 8.55 12.18
C GLU A 124 4.31 10.05 11.87
N ILE A 125 3.80 10.44 10.70
CA ILE A 125 3.62 11.86 10.33
C ILE A 125 2.75 12.59 11.35
N SER A 126 1.64 11.97 11.78
CA SER A 126 0.74 12.55 12.78
C SER A 126 1.45 12.74 14.14
N SER A 127 2.27 11.78 14.54
CA SER A 127 3.09 11.88 15.76
C SER A 127 4.12 13.01 15.67
N LEU A 128 4.84 13.10 14.55
CA LEU A 128 5.84 14.15 14.33
C LEU A 128 5.21 15.55 14.31
N ASN A 129 4.05 15.71 13.68
CA ASN A 129 3.31 16.99 13.70
C ASN A 129 2.93 17.42 15.13
N ASN A 130 2.50 16.49 15.98
CA ASN A 130 2.21 16.79 17.39
C ASN A 130 3.48 17.18 18.17
N GLN A 131 4.62 16.54 17.87
CA GLN A 131 5.90 16.91 18.48
C GLN A 131 6.35 18.32 18.07
N ILE A 132 6.21 18.67 16.79
CA ILE A 132 6.51 20.02 16.27
C ILE A 132 5.64 21.05 17.01
N TYR A 133 4.32 20.83 17.08
CA TYR A 133 3.41 21.75 17.76
C TYR A 133 3.78 21.95 19.24
N ASN A 134 4.17 20.89 19.94
CA ASN A 134 4.61 21.01 21.34
C ASN A 134 5.92 21.81 21.46
N LEU A 135 6.89 21.56 20.57
CA LEU A 135 8.14 22.31 20.56
C LEU A 135 7.94 23.80 20.22
N GLU A 136 7.02 24.12 19.31
CA GLU A 136 6.65 25.50 19.00
C GLU A 136 6.08 26.23 20.23
N ASN A 137 5.16 25.59 20.96
CA ASN A 137 4.62 26.15 22.20
C ASN A 137 5.70 26.33 23.29
N GLN A 138 6.62 25.36 23.42
CA GLN A 138 7.74 25.47 24.37
C GLN A 138 8.66 26.64 24.01
N LEU A 139 8.93 26.84 22.73
CA LEU A 139 9.73 27.96 22.24
C LEU A 139 9.05 29.32 22.49
N GLU A 140 7.74 29.42 22.27
CA GLU A 140 6.97 30.64 22.56
C GLU A 140 6.99 30.98 24.05
N ASN A 141 6.82 29.98 24.92
CA ASN A 141 6.90 30.16 26.37
C ASN A 141 8.30 30.61 26.80
N ALA A 142 9.36 29.97 26.28
CA ALA A 142 10.73 30.35 26.59
C ALA A 142 11.07 31.78 26.12
N ASN A 143 10.58 32.18 24.93
CA ASN A 143 10.76 33.54 24.43
C ASN A 143 10.04 34.56 25.33
N SER A 144 8.84 34.24 25.81
CA SER A 144 8.09 35.09 26.73
C SER A 144 8.81 35.24 28.08
N GLU A 145 9.39 34.15 28.59
CA GLU A 145 10.21 34.16 29.80
C GLU A 145 11.47 35.01 29.63
N ILE A 146 12.15 34.92 28.49
CA ILE A 146 13.31 35.76 28.16
C ILE A 146 12.92 37.25 28.16
N VAL A 147 11.79 37.62 27.56
CA VAL A 147 11.31 39.01 27.55
C VAL A 147 11.03 39.51 28.97
N SER A 148 10.39 38.69 29.80
CA SER A 148 10.15 39.01 31.22
C SER A 148 11.47 39.23 31.96
N LEU A 149 12.40 38.28 31.86
CA LEU A 149 13.69 38.35 32.55
C LEU A 149 14.54 39.55 32.10
N ASN A 150 14.48 39.92 30.82
CA ASN A 150 15.15 41.12 30.33
C ASN A 150 14.51 42.39 30.91
N THR A 151 13.18 42.42 31.06
CA THR A 151 12.49 43.54 31.70
C THR A 151 12.91 43.67 33.16
N ASP A 152 12.91 42.57 33.92
CA ASP A 152 13.37 42.55 35.31
C ASP A 152 14.84 43.00 35.42
N LEU A 153 15.69 42.55 34.50
CA LEU A 153 17.10 42.95 34.45
C LEU A 153 17.27 44.44 34.15
N ASP A 154 16.51 45.00 33.21
CA ASP A 154 16.53 46.42 32.89
C ASP A 154 16.07 47.27 34.08
N GLU A 155 15.04 46.84 34.80
CA GLU A 155 14.59 47.49 36.04
C GLU A 155 15.66 47.48 37.13
N ILE A 156 16.36 46.35 37.30
CA ILE A 156 17.49 46.25 38.24
C ILE A 156 18.64 47.14 37.80
N ASN A 157 19.02 47.12 36.52
CA ASN A 157 20.12 47.93 36.00
C ASN A 157 19.83 49.44 36.04
N ALA A 158 18.55 49.84 35.96
CA ALA A 158 18.15 51.23 36.15
C ALA A 158 18.30 51.71 37.60
N LYS A 159 18.23 50.77 38.57
CA LYS A 159 18.31 51.05 40.00
C LYS A 159 19.71 50.89 40.58
N TYR A 160 20.55 50.04 39.98
CA TYR A 160 21.87 49.68 40.51
C TYR A 160 23.01 49.94 39.51
N PRO A 161 24.23 50.33 39.97
CA PRO A 161 24.61 50.51 41.36
C PRO A 161 23.92 51.73 41.97
N LEU A 162 23.65 51.68 43.28
CA LEU A 162 23.26 52.90 43.98
C LEU A 162 24.43 53.89 43.93
N GLU A 163 24.14 55.16 44.13
CA GLU A 163 25.10 56.25 44.08
C GLU A 163 25.20 56.95 45.45
N ASP A 164 26.33 57.63 45.67
CA ASP A 164 26.45 58.57 46.79
C ASP A 164 25.66 59.84 46.45
N PHE A 165 25.22 60.62 47.44
CA PHE A 165 24.51 61.86 47.15
C PHE A 165 25.46 62.88 46.48
N PRO A 166 25.01 63.58 45.41
CA PRO A 166 25.90 64.42 44.61
C PRO A 166 26.42 65.65 45.37
N ASP A 167 25.60 66.20 46.27
CA ASP A 167 25.93 67.33 47.12
C ASP A 167 25.06 67.35 48.39
N TYR A 168 25.46 68.16 49.36
CA TYR A 168 24.77 68.28 50.64
C TYR A 168 23.36 68.86 50.51
N ASP A 169 23.13 69.75 49.54
CA ASP A 169 21.81 70.36 49.33
C ASP A 169 20.80 69.30 48.89
N THR A 170 21.21 68.40 47.99
CA THR A 170 20.43 67.24 47.53
C THR A 170 20.14 66.30 48.69
N LEU A 171 21.15 65.94 49.49
CA LEU A 171 20.96 65.13 50.70
C LEU A 171 19.99 65.81 51.68
N SER A 172 20.14 67.12 51.92
CA SER A 172 19.31 67.87 52.87
C SER A 172 17.84 67.93 52.46
N VAL A 173 17.57 68.16 51.18
CA VAL A 173 16.21 68.11 50.63
C VAL A 173 15.64 66.71 50.75
N TRP A 174 16.42 65.70 50.42
CA TRP A 174 16.01 64.30 50.45
C TRP A 174 15.66 63.84 51.88
N VAL A 175 16.52 64.11 52.87
CA VAL A 175 16.29 63.76 54.28
C VAL A 175 15.01 64.40 54.81
N LYS A 176 14.77 65.68 54.50
CA LYS A 176 13.54 66.39 54.89
C LYS A 176 12.27 65.77 54.33
N ALA A 177 12.33 65.20 53.12
CA ALA A 177 11.20 64.53 52.49
C ALA A 177 10.91 63.15 53.10
N HIS A 178 11.89 62.54 53.78
CA HIS A 178 11.84 61.16 54.27
C HIS A 178 11.81 61.02 55.80
N VAL A 179 11.59 62.11 56.53
CA VAL A 179 11.46 62.10 58.00
C VAL A 179 10.32 61.17 58.45
N GLN A 180 10.62 60.28 59.38
CA GLN A 180 9.69 59.31 59.93
C GLN A 180 8.96 59.87 61.18
N PRO A 181 7.80 59.32 61.55
CA PRO A 181 7.09 59.72 62.76
C PRO A 181 7.87 59.35 64.04
N ILE A 182 7.61 60.08 65.14
CA ILE A 182 8.26 59.80 66.43
C ILE A 182 7.93 58.38 66.91
N ALA A 183 8.96 57.56 67.15
CA ALA A 183 8.82 56.21 67.66
C ALA A 183 8.53 56.18 69.17
N SER A 184 7.82 55.13 69.58
CA SER A 184 7.53 54.84 71.00
C SER A 184 8.37 53.70 71.58
N SER A 185 9.23 53.07 70.76
CA SER A 185 10.11 51.98 71.14
C SER A 185 11.35 51.95 70.26
N LEU A 186 12.44 51.33 70.76
CA LEU A 186 13.66 51.13 69.99
C LEU A 186 13.42 50.33 68.70
N GLU A 187 12.55 49.33 68.74
CA GLU A 187 12.19 48.51 67.58
C GLU A 187 11.49 49.35 66.49
N SER A 188 10.56 50.22 66.89
CA SER A 188 9.89 51.14 65.96
C SER A 188 10.88 52.14 65.38
N TRP A 189 11.78 52.68 66.20
CA TRP A 189 12.78 53.65 65.77
C TRP A 189 13.76 53.03 64.77
N PHE A 190 14.25 51.81 65.03
CA PHE A 190 15.10 51.10 64.08
C PHE A 190 14.37 50.70 62.80
N SER A 191 13.08 50.33 62.90
CA SER A 191 12.24 50.10 61.72
C SER A 191 12.09 51.36 60.86
N HIS A 192 12.03 52.54 61.47
CA HIS A 192 12.03 53.83 60.77
C HIS A 192 13.35 54.05 60.02
N ALA A 193 14.50 53.78 60.64
CA ALA A 193 15.78 53.88 59.95
C ALA A 193 15.88 52.92 58.76
N LEU A 194 15.37 51.69 58.89
CA LEU A 194 15.32 50.73 57.78
C LEU A 194 14.43 51.22 56.62
N ARG A 195 13.30 51.88 56.90
CA ARG A 195 12.46 52.51 55.86
C ARG A 195 13.18 53.63 55.14
N VAL A 196 13.95 54.46 55.86
CA VAL A 196 14.76 55.52 55.24
C VAL A 196 15.87 54.90 54.37
N GLN A 197 16.51 53.82 54.82
CA GLN A 197 17.47 53.07 54.00
C GLN A 197 16.81 52.47 52.75
N GLU A 198 15.62 51.89 52.87
CA GLU A 198 14.85 51.36 51.73
C GLU A 198 14.45 52.46 50.75
N ALA A 199 14.01 53.62 51.26
CA ALA A 199 13.72 54.80 50.44
C ALA A 199 14.97 55.28 49.70
N GLY A 200 16.13 55.32 50.36
CA GLY A 200 17.41 55.64 49.74
C GLY A 200 17.69 54.70 48.56
N ALA A 201 17.59 53.39 48.78
CA ALA A 201 17.77 52.42 47.70
C ALA A 201 16.75 52.57 46.57
N ASN A 202 15.48 52.89 46.87
CA ASN A 202 14.43 53.11 45.89
C ASN A 202 14.67 54.36 45.03
N ASP A 203 15.28 55.40 45.61
CA ASP A 203 15.62 56.64 44.93
C ASP A 203 17.02 56.62 44.29
N GLY A 204 17.75 55.49 44.38
CA GLY A 204 19.06 55.30 43.77
C GLY A 204 20.27 55.69 44.63
N TYR A 205 20.09 55.92 45.93
CA TYR A 205 21.15 56.36 46.85
C TYR A 205 21.60 55.31 47.86
N TYR A 206 22.89 55.31 48.21
CA TYR A 206 23.41 54.58 49.36
C TYR A 206 23.04 55.27 50.67
N VAL A 207 22.09 54.68 51.40
CA VAL A 207 21.75 55.06 52.78
C VAL A 207 21.91 53.83 53.67
N SER A 208 22.58 53.97 54.81
CA SER A 208 22.75 52.89 55.78
C SER A 208 22.03 53.22 57.08
N ALA A 209 21.27 52.27 57.61
CA ALA A 209 20.67 52.32 58.94
C ALA A 209 21.56 51.56 59.94
N PHE A 210 21.83 52.16 61.09
CA PHE A 210 22.65 51.54 62.12
C PHE A 210 22.31 52.03 63.52
N ILE A 211 22.82 51.30 64.52
CA ILE A 211 22.70 51.65 65.93
C ILE A 211 24.08 52.05 66.44
N TYR A 212 24.14 53.18 67.11
CA TYR A 212 25.33 53.68 67.77
C TYR A 212 25.08 53.82 69.28
N VAL A 213 26.04 53.38 70.10
CA VAL A 213 25.92 53.44 71.55
C VAL A 213 27.09 54.26 72.11
N SER A 214 26.78 55.32 72.85
CA SER A 214 27.76 56.19 73.50
C SER A 214 27.26 56.66 74.85
N ASP A 215 28.15 56.65 75.86
CA ASP A 215 27.89 57.17 77.20
C ASP A 215 26.60 56.64 77.87
N GLY A 216 26.23 55.39 77.58
CA GLY A 216 25.04 54.74 78.12
C GLY A 216 23.73 55.05 77.37
N TYR A 217 23.79 55.82 76.28
CA TYR A 217 22.65 56.12 75.40
C TYR A 217 22.72 55.31 74.10
N ILE A 218 21.55 54.96 73.57
CA ILE A 218 21.37 54.27 72.28
C ILE A 218 20.83 55.29 71.27
N PHE A 219 21.47 55.36 70.11
CA PHE A 219 21.06 56.18 68.98
C PHE A 219 20.76 55.29 67.78
N VAL A 220 19.65 55.55 67.11
CA VAL A 220 19.31 54.94 65.83
C VAL A 220 19.52 56.01 64.77
N LEU A 221 20.37 55.74 63.79
CA LEU A 221 20.79 56.75 62.83
C LEU A 221 20.79 56.18 61.41
N ASN A 222 20.56 57.06 60.45
CA ASN A 222 20.85 56.84 59.05
C ASN A 222 22.09 57.61 58.64
N SER A 223 22.89 57.07 57.71
CA SER A 223 24.03 57.78 57.14
C SER A 223 24.12 57.64 55.64
N ALA A 224 24.73 58.64 54.99
CA ALA A 224 25.04 58.64 53.57
C ALA A 224 26.31 59.45 53.30
N LEU A 225 26.98 59.13 52.19
CA LEU A 225 28.16 59.86 51.72
C LEU A 225 27.75 60.99 50.78
N VAL A 226 28.46 62.12 50.91
CA VAL A 226 28.50 63.20 49.93
C VAL A 226 29.98 63.55 49.74
N GLY A 227 30.55 63.21 48.58
CA GLY A 227 32.00 63.25 48.40
C GLY A 227 32.72 62.38 49.45
N ASP A 228 33.67 62.97 50.18
CA ASP A 228 34.44 62.28 51.23
C ASP A 228 33.83 62.44 52.65
N MET A 229 32.69 63.13 52.77
CA MET A 229 32.05 63.37 54.06
C MET A 229 30.94 62.37 54.33
N LEU A 230 31.02 61.68 55.47
CA LEU A 230 29.93 60.87 55.99
C LEU A 230 29.00 61.75 56.84
N TYR A 231 27.77 61.88 56.38
CA TYR A 231 26.70 62.55 57.12
C TYR A 231 25.84 61.50 57.82
N ALA A 232 25.32 61.82 59.00
CA ALA A 232 24.24 61.05 59.60
C ALA A 232 23.16 61.92 60.23
N TRP A 233 22.00 61.31 60.41
CA TRP A 233 20.82 61.94 60.97
C TRP A 233 19.97 60.91 61.70
N ASP A 234 19.11 61.39 62.59
CA ASP A 234 18.04 60.60 63.18
C ASP A 234 16.93 60.42 62.13
N PRO A 235 16.43 59.20 61.84
CA PRO A 235 15.31 59.01 60.91
C PRO A 235 14.08 59.86 61.20
N GLU A 236 13.92 60.35 62.44
CA GLU A 236 12.76 61.11 62.92
C GLU A 236 13.04 62.63 63.03
N ASP A 237 14.23 63.09 62.63
CA ASP A 237 14.63 64.49 62.58
C ASP A 237 15.19 64.85 61.18
N SER A 238 14.96 66.09 60.77
CA SER A 238 15.55 66.66 59.55
C SER A 238 16.98 67.17 59.73
N THR A 239 17.51 67.16 60.96
CA THR A 239 18.83 67.67 61.28
C THR A 239 19.92 66.66 60.88
N ILE A 240 20.87 67.13 60.07
CA ILE A 240 21.98 66.32 59.55
C ILE A 240 23.28 66.76 60.22
N TYR A 241 24.09 65.79 60.63
CA TYR A 241 25.36 65.99 61.31
C TYR A 241 26.52 65.47 60.46
N GLU A 242 27.60 66.24 60.39
CA GLU A 242 28.89 65.78 59.87
C GLU A 242 29.50 64.80 60.87
N TRP A 243 29.61 63.53 60.48
CA TRP A 243 30.14 62.49 61.38
C TRP A 243 31.65 62.33 61.19
N TRP A 244 32.11 62.22 59.95
CA TRP A 244 33.49 61.87 59.65
C TRP A 244 33.95 62.37 58.29
N GLU A 245 35.10 63.06 58.25
CA GLU A 245 35.71 63.65 57.04
C GLU A 245 36.68 62.70 56.29
N GLY A 246 36.60 61.39 56.52
CA GLY A 246 37.61 60.45 56.03
C GLY A 246 37.17 59.52 54.89
N GLY A 247 35.97 59.72 54.31
CA GLY A 247 35.43 59.06 53.11
C GLY A 247 35.89 57.63 52.81
N ARG A 248 34.98 56.65 52.94
CA ARG A 248 35.17 55.20 52.71
C ARG A 248 36.34 54.53 53.46
#